data_AF-A0A399PPZ1-F1
#
_entry.id   AF-A0A399PPZ1-F1
#
_cell.length_a   1.000
_cell.length_b   1.000
_cell.length_c   1.000
_cell.angle_alpha   90.00
_cell.angle_beta   90.00
_cell.angle_gamma   90.00
#
_symmetry.space_group_name_H-M   'P 1'
#
loop_
_entity.id
_entity.type
_entity.pdbx_description
1 polymer ?
#
loop_
_entity_poly.entity_id
_entity_poly.type
_entity_poly.pdbx_seq_one_letter_code
_entity_poly.pdbx_strand_id
1 'polypeptide(L)'
;LVGAGVLPVRTILTAERRVGDLVLDTPEGEVVGYENHGSTLDIGEHAPLGTVRAGFGNGGQGGGEGVRVGASIGTHLGGPVLALNPQLADELLASSLARHGRELPADISGTLERLDGWAREARATVMARPAHY
;
A
#
# COMPACT_ATOMS: atom_id res chain seq x y z
N LEU A 1 6.83 23.96 2.42
CA LEU A 1 5.93 24.19 1.26
C LEU A 1 4.51 23.81 1.68
N VAL A 2 3.49 24.45 1.11
CA VAL A 2 2.10 24.03 1.30
C VAL A 2 1.80 22.92 0.31
N GLY A 3 1.23 21.79 0.77
CA GLY A 3 0.87 20.67 -0.08
C GLY A 3 -0.34 20.97 -0.97
N ALA A 4 -0.62 20.11 -1.95
CA ALA A 4 -1.74 20.29 -2.87
C ALA A 4 -3.14 20.18 -2.21
N GLY A 5 -3.21 19.69 -0.97
CA GLY A 5 -4.47 19.60 -0.21
C GLY A 5 -5.46 18.54 -0.70
N VAL A 6 -4.99 17.55 -1.46
CA VAL A 6 -5.85 16.48 -2.05
C VAL A 6 -6.20 15.40 -1.03
N LEU A 7 -5.25 15.02 -0.17
CA LEU A 7 -5.44 14.06 0.91
C LEU A 7 -5.29 14.78 2.26
N PRO A 8 -6.05 14.37 3.29
CA PRO A 8 -6.05 15.00 4.61
C PRO A 8 -4.85 14.51 5.44
N VAL A 9 -3.64 14.85 4.99
CA VAL A 9 -2.41 14.38 5.61
C VAL A 9 -1.44 15.53 5.85
N ARG A 10 -0.62 15.38 6.89
CA ARG A 10 0.51 16.26 7.16
C ARG A 10 1.79 15.45 7.26
N THR A 11 2.71 15.70 6.33
CA THR A 11 4.05 15.12 6.36
C THR A 11 4.97 15.94 7.27
N ILE A 12 5.71 15.26 8.14
CA ILE A 12 6.67 15.86 9.07
C ILE A 12 8.03 15.23 8.79
N LEU A 13 9.04 16.05 8.46
CA LEU A 13 10.39 15.53 8.18
C LEU A 13 11.05 14.99 9.45
N THR A 14 11.79 13.89 9.31
CA THR A 14 12.56 13.27 10.38
C THR A 14 14.06 13.32 10.09
N ALA A 15 14.88 13.26 11.13
CA ALA A 15 16.34 13.17 10.99
C ALA A 15 16.79 11.80 10.48
N GLU A 16 16.10 10.74 10.91
CA GLU A 16 16.34 9.37 10.47
C GLU A 16 15.52 9.04 9.23
N ARG A 17 16.12 8.24 8.34
CA ARG A 17 15.47 7.64 7.19
C ARG A 17 15.04 6.23 7.54
N ARG A 18 13.91 5.79 7.00
CA ARG A 18 13.34 4.45 7.14
C ARG A 18 13.49 3.74 5.82
N VAL A 19 14.20 2.62 5.82
CA VAL A 19 14.61 1.91 4.62
C VAL A 19 14.39 0.42 4.83
N GLY A 20 13.52 -0.22 4.07
CA GLY A 20 13.31 -1.65 4.22
C GLY A 20 12.01 -2.15 3.64
N ASP A 21 11.78 -3.44 3.81
CA ASP A 21 10.53 -4.08 3.46
C ASP A 21 9.42 -3.54 4.35
N LEU A 22 8.23 -3.38 3.78
CA LEU A 22 7.03 -2.95 4.48
C LEU A 22 5.92 -3.96 4.20
N VAL A 23 5.37 -4.53 5.26
CA VAL A 23 4.31 -5.54 5.20
C VAL A 23 3.12 -5.02 5.98
N LEU A 24 1.97 -4.94 5.32
CA LEU A 24 0.72 -4.45 5.88
C LEU A 24 -0.34 -5.53 5.91
N ASP A 25 -1.15 -5.49 6.95
CA ASP A 25 -2.42 -6.19 7.06
C ASP A 25 -3.56 -5.26 6.66
N THR A 26 -4.33 -5.65 5.64
CA THR A 26 -5.55 -4.97 5.19
C THR A 26 -6.74 -5.93 5.26
N PRO A 27 -8.00 -5.43 5.30
CA PRO A 27 -9.18 -6.29 5.25
C PRO A 27 -9.23 -7.21 4.02
N GLU A 28 -8.67 -6.75 2.90
CA GLU A 28 -8.68 -7.45 1.61
C GLU A 28 -7.47 -8.39 1.42
N GLY A 29 -6.44 -8.28 2.28
CA GLY A 29 -5.26 -9.15 2.25
C GLY A 29 -3.96 -8.46 2.67
N GLU A 30 -2.87 -9.20 2.53
CA GLU A 30 -1.52 -8.70 2.84
C GLU A 30 -1.02 -7.81 1.70
N VAL A 31 -0.47 -6.64 2.05
CA VAL A 31 0.17 -5.73 1.10
C VAL A 31 1.66 -5.64 1.44
N VAL A 32 2.50 -5.90 0.45
CA VAL A 32 3.97 -5.92 0.60
C VAL A 32 4.60 -4.90 -0.33
N GLY A 33 5.62 -4.20 0.16
CA GLY A 33 6.44 -3.33 -0.67
C GLY A 33 7.71 -2.93 0.05
N TYR A 34 8.22 -1.75 -0.30
CA TYR A 34 9.45 -1.23 0.25
C TYR A 34 9.27 0.22 0.69
N GLU A 35 9.68 0.56 1.89
CA GLU A 35 9.69 1.94 2.37
C GLU A 35 11.09 2.55 2.25
N ASN A 36 11.14 3.82 1.85
CA ASN A 36 12.38 4.56 1.70
C ASN A 36 12.12 6.05 1.87
N HIS A 37 11.83 6.48 3.10
CA HIS A 37 11.38 7.84 3.38
C HIS A 37 12.02 8.41 4.65
N GLY A 38 12.10 9.74 4.73
CA GLY A 38 12.67 10.48 5.87
C GLY A 38 11.62 11.38 6.51
N SER A 39 10.44 10.84 6.74
CA SER A 39 9.30 11.58 7.26
C SER A 39 8.32 10.69 8.01
N THR A 40 7.52 11.29 8.90
CA THR A 40 6.28 10.69 9.39
C THR A 40 5.07 11.30 8.69
N LEU A 41 3.96 10.58 8.70
CA LEU A 41 2.69 11.01 8.13
C LEU A 41 1.62 11.04 9.21
N ASP A 42 1.13 12.23 9.52
CA ASP A 42 -0.02 12.43 10.40
C ASP A 42 -1.29 12.42 9.55
N ILE A 43 -2.20 11.50 9.87
CA ILE A 43 -3.48 11.29 9.17
C ILE A 43 -4.68 11.65 10.05
N GLY A 44 -4.48 12.21 11.25
CA GLY A 44 -5.57 12.51 12.19
C GLY A 44 -6.45 11.30 12.50
N GLU A 45 -7.76 11.45 12.35
CA GLU A 45 -8.77 10.38 12.58
C GLU A 45 -9.08 9.56 11.33
N HIS A 46 -8.35 9.75 10.23
CA HIS A 46 -8.57 9.02 8.99
C HIS A 46 -8.03 7.59 9.05
N ALA A 47 -8.60 6.71 8.24
CA ALA A 47 -8.18 5.32 8.20
C ALA A 47 -6.82 5.19 7.47
N PRO A 48 -5.89 4.37 7.97
CA PRO A 48 -4.71 3.99 7.21
C PRO A 48 -5.10 3.05 6.04
N LEU A 49 -4.17 2.82 5.12
CA LEU A 49 -4.31 1.76 4.12
C LEU A 49 -4.35 0.38 4.78
N GLY A 50 -3.51 0.19 5.80
CA GLY A 50 -3.42 -1.05 6.56
C GLY A 50 -2.63 -0.88 7.84
N THR A 51 -2.63 -1.93 8.65
CA THR A 51 -1.82 -2.03 9.86
C THR A 51 -0.44 -2.56 9.51
N VAL A 52 0.62 -1.91 9.99
CA VAL A 52 2.00 -2.34 9.79
C VAL A 52 2.26 -3.61 10.58
N ARG A 53 2.56 -4.68 9.87
CA ARG A 53 3.04 -5.95 10.43
C ARG A 53 4.56 -5.97 10.54
N ALA A 54 5.26 -5.42 9.55
CA ALA A 54 6.71 -5.26 9.54
C ALA A 54 7.09 -3.97 8.80
N GLY A 55 8.07 -3.23 9.30
CA GLY A 55 8.45 -1.90 8.81
C GLY A 55 8.04 -0.78 9.78
N PHE A 56 8.09 0.46 9.31
CA PHE A 56 7.83 1.69 10.08
C PHE A 56 6.52 2.37 9.70
N GLY A 57 6.20 2.43 8.40
CA GLY A 57 4.96 3.02 7.90
C GLY A 57 4.85 4.52 8.21
N ASN A 58 3.70 4.97 8.73
CA ASN A 58 3.46 6.39 8.99
C ASN A 58 4.30 6.95 10.16
N GLY A 59 4.79 6.10 11.07
CA GLY A 59 5.57 6.53 12.23
C GLY A 59 4.80 7.20 13.38
N GLY A 60 3.48 7.07 13.41
CA GLY A 60 2.60 7.62 14.46
C GLY A 60 2.12 6.57 15.50
N GLN A 61 1.36 7.03 16.49
CA GLN A 61 0.62 6.17 17.41
C GLN A 61 -0.43 5.38 16.62
N GLY A 62 -0.47 4.05 16.77
CA GLY A 62 -1.49 3.20 16.12
C GLY A 62 -0.97 2.26 15.03
N GLY A 63 0.32 2.33 14.66
CA GLY A 63 0.98 1.32 13.82
C GLY A 63 0.39 1.19 12.41
N GLY A 64 -0.25 2.23 11.89
CA GLY A 64 -0.81 2.23 10.53
C GLY A 64 0.17 2.75 9.48
N GLU A 65 -0.12 2.42 8.22
CA GLU A 65 0.61 2.94 7.06
C GLU A 65 -0.34 3.56 6.04
N GLY A 66 0.08 4.68 5.47
CA GLY A 66 -0.66 5.43 4.47
C GLY A 66 -1.93 6.08 5.00
N VAL A 67 -2.77 6.53 4.08
CA VAL A 67 -4.11 7.07 4.34
C VAL A 67 -5.05 6.55 3.27
N ARG A 68 -6.29 6.29 3.66
CA ARG A 68 -7.36 5.89 2.75
C ARG A 68 -8.59 6.78 2.91
N VAL A 69 -8.99 7.42 1.82
CA VAL A 69 -10.20 8.26 1.73
C VAL A 69 -11.03 7.77 0.55
N GLY A 70 -12.04 6.96 0.84
CA GLY A 70 -12.80 6.25 -0.19
C GLY A 70 -11.89 5.33 -1.02
N ALA A 71 -11.80 5.60 -2.32
CA ALA A 71 -10.93 4.88 -3.26
C ALA A 71 -9.53 5.51 -3.41
N SER A 72 -9.29 6.67 -2.81
CA SER A 72 -8.00 7.34 -2.87
C SER A 72 -7.08 6.83 -1.77
N ILE A 73 -5.88 6.44 -2.16
CA ILE A 73 -4.85 5.88 -1.28
C ILE A 73 -3.59 6.74 -1.40
N GLY A 74 -3.06 7.17 -0.26
CA GLY A 74 -1.69 7.68 -0.15
C GLY A 74 -0.85 6.70 0.67
N THR A 75 0.35 6.38 0.21
CA THR A 75 1.22 5.40 0.89
C THR A 75 2.70 5.70 0.64
N HIS A 76 3.55 5.35 1.59
CA HIS A 76 5.00 5.29 1.44
C HIS A 76 5.49 3.99 0.80
N LEU A 77 4.61 2.99 0.61
CA LEU A 77 4.93 1.79 -0.16
C LEU A 77 5.51 2.19 -1.52
N GLY A 78 6.75 1.81 -1.73
CA GLY A 78 7.47 1.92 -2.99
C GLY A 78 7.68 0.55 -3.64
N GLY A 79 8.54 0.52 -4.66
CA GLY A 79 8.69 -0.63 -5.57
C GLY A 79 7.55 -0.68 -6.59
N PRO A 80 7.37 -1.81 -7.31
CA PRO A 80 6.20 -2.01 -8.16
C PRO A 80 4.99 -2.44 -7.32
N VAL A 81 4.49 -1.55 -6.45
CA VAL A 81 3.44 -1.83 -5.45
C VAL A 81 2.26 -2.59 -6.04
N LEU A 82 1.73 -2.15 -7.18
CA LEU A 82 0.56 -2.79 -7.78
C LEU A 82 0.86 -4.16 -8.40
N ALA A 83 2.05 -4.36 -8.98
CA ALA A 83 2.42 -5.65 -9.56
C ALA A 83 2.70 -6.69 -8.46
N LEU A 84 3.25 -6.25 -7.33
CA LEU A 84 3.49 -7.11 -6.19
C LEU A 84 2.20 -7.39 -5.40
N ASN A 85 1.17 -6.56 -5.53
CA ASN A 85 -0.11 -6.69 -4.82
C ASN A 85 -1.30 -6.62 -5.80
N PRO A 86 -1.57 -7.67 -6.60
CA PRO A 86 -2.64 -7.66 -7.60
C PRO A 86 -4.02 -7.36 -7.04
N GLN A 87 -4.34 -7.84 -5.83
CA GLN A 87 -5.58 -7.52 -5.11
C GLN A 87 -5.77 -6.00 -4.91
N LEU A 88 -4.70 -5.25 -4.61
CA LEU A 88 -4.77 -3.78 -4.53
C LEU A 88 -4.94 -3.14 -5.92
N ALA A 89 -4.32 -3.71 -6.96
CA ALA A 89 -4.50 -3.25 -8.34
C ALA A 89 -5.95 -3.45 -8.81
N ASP A 90 -6.52 -4.62 -8.55
CA ASP A 90 -7.90 -4.97 -8.87
C ASP A 90 -8.87 -4.07 -8.12
N GLU A 91 -8.64 -3.80 -6.84
CA GLU A 91 -9.47 -2.88 -6.07
C GLU A 91 -9.55 -1.48 -6.69
N LEU A 92 -8.40 -0.91 -7.10
CA LEU A 92 -8.34 0.39 -7.75
C LEU A 92 -9.03 0.38 -9.13
N LEU A 93 -8.81 -0.68 -9.92
CA LEU A 93 -9.45 -0.84 -11.24
C LEU A 93 -10.96 -1.04 -11.11
N ALA A 94 -11.41 -1.89 -10.20
CA ALA A 94 -12.82 -2.12 -9.88
C ALA A 94 -13.49 -0.82 -9.47
N SER A 95 -12.87 -0.06 -8.57
CA SER A 95 -13.40 1.23 -8.11
C SER A 95 -13.55 2.23 -9.27
N SER A 96 -12.55 2.30 -10.15
CA SER A 96 -12.60 3.15 -11.34
C SER A 96 -13.71 2.73 -12.30
N LEU A 97 -13.83 1.43 -12.61
CA LEU A 97 -14.85 0.89 -13.51
C LEU A 97 -16.27 1.06 -12.95
N ALA A 98 -16.46 0.88 -11.64
CA ALA A 98 -17.75 1.03 -10.97
C ALA A 98 -18.31 2.45 -11.13
N ARG A 99 -17.45 3.49 -11.15
CA ARG A 99 -17.85 4.88 -11.42
C ARG A 99 -18.46 5.08 -12.83
N HIS A 100 -18.17 4.16 -13.74
CA HIS A 100 -18.70 4.12 -15.10
C HIS A 100 -19.78 3.05 -15.28
N GLY A 101 -20.29 2.44 -14.20
CA GLY A 101 -21.27 1.37 -14.26
C GLY A 101 -20.74 0.09 -14.91
N ARG A 102 -19.43 -0.15 -14.79
CA ARG A 102 -18.74 -1.32 -15.35
C ARG A 102 -18.12 -2.16 -14.24
N GLU A 103 -17.92 -3.43 -14.53
CA GLU A 103 -17.24 -4.39 -13.65
C GLU A 103 -15.88 -4.79 -14.25
N LEU A 104 -14.99 -5.29 -13.40
CA LEU A 104 -13.76 -5.93 -13.85
C LEU A 104 -14.10 -7.12 -14.74
N PRO A 105 -13.50 -7.25 -15.93
CA PRO A 105 -13.70 -8.41 -16.78
C PRO A 105 -13.06 -9.64 -16.13
N ALA A 106 -13.71 -10.80 -16.29
CA ALA A 106 -13.15 -12.08 -15.85
C ALA A 106 -11.88 -12.42 -16.65
N ASP A 107 -10.93 -13.11 -16.00
CA ASP A 107 -9.75 -13.64 -16.68
C ASP A 107 -10.09 -14.88 -17.51
N ILE A 108 -10.51 -14.66 -18.75
CA ILE A 108 -10.83 -15.74 -19.70
C ILE A 108 -9.58 -16.51 -20.15
N SER A 109 -8.39 -15.89 -20.05
CA SER A 109 -7.14 -16.44 -20.60
C SER A 109 -6.30 -17.21 -19.57
N GLY A 110 -6.65 -17.12 -18.29
CA GLY A 110 -5.83 -17.61 -17.16
C GLY A 110 -4.50 -16.87 -17.04
N THR A 111 -4.34 -15.70 -17.66
CA THR A 111 -3.09 -14.93 -17.62
C THR A 111 -2.94 -14.18 -16.31
N LEU A 112 -4.03 -13.61 -15.77
CA LEU A 112 -4.01 -12.93 -14.49
C LEU A 112 -3.71 -13.93 -13.37
N GLU A 113 -4.33 -15.11 -13.39
CA GLU A 113 -4.04 -16.15 -12.39
C GLU A 113 -2.55 -16.53 -12.35
N ARG A 114 -1.89 -16.62 -13.52
CA ARG A 114 -0.43 -16.89 -13.57
C ARG A 114 0.39 -15.74 -13.00
N LEU A 115 0.03 -14.49 -13.30
CA LEU A 115 0.71 -13.31 -12.76
C LEU A 115 0.54 -13.21 -11.25
N ASP A 116 -0.66 -13.52 -10.75
CA ASP A 116 -0.96 -13.56 -9.32
C ASP A 116 -0.16 -14.64 -8.61
N GLY A 117 0.06 -15.78 -9.28
CA GLY A 117 1.01 -16.81 -8.86
C GLY A 117 2.41 -16.26 -8.59
N TRP A 118 3.00 -15.59 -9.57
CA TRP A 118 4.34 -15.00 -9.42
C TRP A 118 4.38 -13.91 -8.36
N ALA A 119 3.35 -13.07 -8.28
CA ALA A 119 3.26 -12.04 -7.25
C ALA A 119 3.20 -12.66 -5.84
N ARG A 120 2.44 -13.75 -5.67
CA ARG A 120 2.34 -14.48 -4.39
C ARG A 120 3.68 -15.07 -3.97
N GLU A 121 4.40 -15.72 -4.88
CA GLU A 121 5.73 -16.27 -4.61
C GLU A 121 6.76 -15.18 -4.26
N ALA A 122 6.71 -14.04 -4.97
CA ALA A 122 7.55 -12.89 -4.68
C ALA A 122 7.25 -12.30 -3.30
N ARG A 123 5.97 -12.09 -2.95
CA ARG A 123 5.55 -11.62 -1.62
C ARG A 123 5.99 -12.58 -0.52
N ALA A 124 5.81 -13.89 -0.72
CA ALA A 124 6.20 -14.90 0.27
C ALA A 124 7.70 -14.84 0.59
N THR A 125 8.54 -14.56 -0.42
CA THR A 125 9.99 -14.40 -0.24
C THR A 125 10.32 -13.21 0.67
N VAL A 126 9.67 -12.07 0.44
CA VAL A 126 9.83 -10.86 1.26
C VAL A 126 9.34 -11.10 2.69
N MET A 127 8.13 -11.66 2.84
CA MET A 127 7.51 -11.89 4.15
C MET A 127 8.23 -12.94 5.01
N ALA A 128 8.93 -13.89 4.39
CA ALA A 128 9.67 -14.91 5.13
C ALA A 128 10.85 -14.31 5.92
N ARG A 129 11.46 -13.23 5.41
CA ARG A 129 12.60 -12.55 6.04
C ARG A 129 12.59 -11.05 5.70
N PRO A 130 11.68 -10.26 6.30
CA PRO A 130 11.61 -8.82 6.04
C PRO A 130 12.92 -8.15 6.47
N ALA A 131 13.53 -7.40 5.57
CA ALA A 131 14.76 -6.66 5.85
C ALA A 131 14.43 -5.21 6.24
N HIS A 132 15.04 -4.73 7.33
CA HIS A 132 14.88 -3.34 7.79
C HIS A 132 16.25 -2.73 8.10
N TYR A 133 16.45 -1.47 7.72
CA TYR A 133 17.69 -0.71 7.87
C TYR A 133 17.40 0.72 8.35
#